data_AF-A0AAD4HWB9-F1
#
_entry.id   AF-A0AAD4HWB9-F1
#
_cell.length_a   1.000
_cell.length_b   1.000
_cell.length_c   1.000
_cell.angle_alpha   90.00
_cell.angle_beta   90.00
_cell.angle_gamma   90.00
#
_symmetry.space_group_name_H-M   'P 1'
#
loop_
_entity.id
_entity.type
_entity.pdbx_description
1 polymer ?
#
loop_
_entity_poly.entity_id
_entity_poly.type
_entity_poly.pdbx_seq_one_letter_code
_entity_poly.pdbx_strand_id
1 'polypeptide(L)'
;NIAIIQEPYLNPVNLTLSSSHWDIIYPTMHGDMRVEHTNSIILVNKKISKNTRKIISFKSSNVATIELKGNFGRISIFNVY
;
A
#
# COMPACT_ATOMS: atom_id res chain seq x y z
N ASN A 1 -10.22 7.35 5.69
CA ASN A 1 -10.59 5.97 5.27
C ASN A 1 -9.35 5.27 4.75
N ILE A 2 -9.29 3.95 4.91
CA ILE A 2 -8.25 3.06 4.38
C ILE A 2 -8.99 1.90 3.72
N ALA A 3 -8.53 1.45 2.55
CA ALA A 3 -9.05 0.26 1.90
C ALA A 3 -7.90 -0.74 1.67
N ILE A 4 -8.20 -2.02 1.89
CA ILE A 4 -7.30 -3.16 1.77
C ILE A 4 -7.74 -3.94 0.54
N ILE A 5 -6.89 -4.09 -0.47
CA ILE A 5 -7.26 -4.71 -1.75
C ILE A 5 -6.31 -5.86 -2.07
N GLN A 6 -6.87 -7.02 -2.37
CA GLN A 6 -6.19 -8.18 -2.96
C GLN A 6 -6.42 -8.21 -4.49
N GLU A 7 -5.47 -8.81 -5.22
CA GLU A 7 -5.50 -8.97 -6.68
C GLU A 7 -5.88 -7.67 -7.41
N PRO A 8 -5.18 -6.55 -7.17
CA PRO A 8 -5.54 -5.28 -7.80
C PRO A 8 -5.37 -5.37 -9.31
N TYR A 9 -6.27 -4.72 -10.04
CA TYR A 9 -6.05 -4.49 -11.46
C TYR A 9 -4.83 -3.56 -11.65
N LEU A 10 -3.85 -4.03 -12.40
CA LEU A 10 -2.64 -3.29 -12.76
C LEU A 10 -2.67 -3.00 -14.26
N ASN A 11 -2.33 -1.78 -14.64
CA ASN A 11 -2.21 -1.40 -16.04
C ASN A 11 -0.95 -2.03 -16.67
N PRO A 12 -0.72 -1.86 -17.99
CA PRO A 12 0.43 -2.45 -18.67
C PRO A 12 1.81 -1.99 -18.16
N VAL A 13 1.88 -0.91 -17.38
CA VAL A 13 3.11 -0.42 -16.72
C VAL A 13 3.16 -0.80 -15.23
N ASN A 14 2.39 -1.80 -14.83
CA ASN A 14 2.32 -2.36 -13.48
C ASN A 14 1.82 -1.36 -12.41
N LEU A 15 0.95 -0.41 -12.76
CA LEU A 15 0.38 0.55 -11.82
C LEU A 15 -1.13 0.38 -11.72
N THR A 16 -1.67 0.44 -10.50
CA THR A 16 -3.10 0.63 -10.24
C THR A 16 -3.52 2.05 -10.60
N LEU A 17 -4.73 2.19 -11.15
CA LEU A 17 -5.34 3.50 -11.41
C LEU A 17 -5.60 4.23 -10.08
N SER A 18 -4.92 5.36 -9.88
CA SER A 18 -5.14 6.21 -8.70
C SER A 18 -6.26 7.22 -9.00
N SER A 19 -7.27 7.30 -8.15
CA SER A 19 -8.20 8.44 -8.17
C SER A 19 -7.59 9.62 -7.41
N SER A 20 -8.11 10.84 -7.65
CA SER A 20 -7.64 12.05 -6.97
C SER A 20 -7.69 11.96 -5.43
N HIS A 21 -8.49 11.05 -4.86
CA HIS A 21 -8.73 10.92 -3.42
C HIS A 21 -7.83 9.91 -2.70
N TRP A 22 -7.11 9.05 -3.41
CA TRP A 22 -6.36 7.94 -2.83
C TRP A 22 -4.88 8.05 -3.15
N ASP A 23 -4.05 7.81 -2.14
CA ASP A 23 -2.66 7.40 -2.35
C ASP A 23 -2.60 5.88 -2.31
N ILE A 24 -1.90 5.27 -3.26
CA ILE A 24 -1.70 3.82 -3.33
C ILE A 24 -0.39 3.49 -2.61
N ILE A 25 -0.45 2.49 -1.73
CA ILE A 25 0.70 1.91 -1.06
C ILE A 25 0.89 0.51 -1.63
N TYR A 26 2.00 0.34 -2.34
CA TYR A 26 2.43 -0.94 -2.86
C TYR A 26 3.29 -1.70 -1.84
N PRO A 27 3.44 -3.01 -1.99
CA PRO A 27 4.48 -3.79 -1.32
C PRO A 27 5.85 -3.17 -1.61
N THR A 28 6.79 -3.23 -0.65
CA THR A 28 8.10 -2.61 -0.86
C THR A 28 8.95 -3.30 -1.94
N MET A 29 8.58 -4.52 -2.34
CA MET A 29 9.19 -5.22 -3.48
C MET A 29 8.51 -4.91 -4.83
N HIS A 30 7.51 -4.03 -4.86
CA HIS A 30 6.86 -3.62 -6.09
C HIS A 30 7.86 -2.95 -7.05
N GLY A 31 7.90 -3.42 -8.30
CA GLY A 31 8.84 -2.94 -9.32
C GLY A 31 10.24 -3.59 -9.25
N ASP A 32 10.48 -4.52 -8.32
CA ASP A 32 11.66 -5.39 -8.36
C ASP A 32 11.56 -6.34 -9.58
N MET A 33 12.63 -6.46 -10.37
CA MET A 33 12.70 -7.34 -11.54
C MET A 33 12.48 -8.82 -11.20
N ARG A 34 12.66 -9.22 -9.93
CA ARG A 34 12.44 -10.59 -9.45
C ARG A 34 10.99 -10.87 -9.06
N VAL A 35 10.13 -9.86 -9.10
CA VAL A 35 8.73 -9.96 -8.70
C VAL A 35 7.86 -9.94 -9.95
N GLU A 36 7.18 -11.05 -10.21
CA GLU A 36 6.30 -11.17 -11.38
C GLU A 36 5.03 -10.34 -11.21
N HIS A 37 4.45 -10.30 -10.00
CA HIS A 37 3.14 -9.70 -9.75
C HIS A 37 3.02 -9.01 -8.40
N THR A 38 2.17 -7.99 -8.34
CA THR A 38 1.75 -7.32 -7.10
C THR A 38 0.36 -7.78 -6.71
N ASN A 39 0.26 -8.51 -5.61
CA ASN A 39 -0.98 -9.19 -5.22
C ASN A 39 -1.76 -8.47 -4.13
N SER A 40 -1.16 -7.46 -3.49
CA SER A 40 -1.79 -6.72 -2.39
C SER A 40 -1.44 -5.24 -2.49
N ILE A 41 -2.41 -4.35 -2.28
CA ILE A 41 -2.17 -2.90 -2.12
C ILE A 41 -3.00 -2.34 -0.96
N ILE A 42 -2.61 -1.17 -0.47
CA ILE A 42 -3.42 -0.40 0.48
C ILE A 42 -3.73 0.96 -0.14
N LEU A 43 -5.01 1.34 -0.17
CA LEU A 43 -5.43 2.68 -0.54
C LEU A 43 -5.60 3.53 0.72
N VAL A 44 -4.86 4.63 0.80
CA VAL A 44 -4.94 5.58 1.89
C VAL A 44 -5.61 6.85 1.40
N ASN A 45 -6.70 7.25 2.04
CA ASN A 45 -7.37 8.48 1.66
C ASN A 45 -6.44 9.68 1.89
N LYS A 46 -6.32 10.58 0.92
CA LYS A 46 -5.43 11.75 0.99
C LYS A 46 -5.75 12.75 2.10
N LYS A 47 -6.95 12.67 2.71
CA LYS A 47 -7.27 13.40 3.94
C LYS A 47 -6.43 12.95 5.15
N ILE A 48 -5.85 11.75 5.10
CA ILE A 48 -4.88 11.27 6.08
C ILE A 48 -3.50 11.82 5.68
N SER A 49 -2.90 12.61 6.58
CA SER A 49 -1.62 13.24 6.33
C SER A 49 -0.52 12.24 5.99
N LYS A 50 0.33 12.59 5.02
CA LYS A 50 1.52 11.79 4.68
C LYS A 50 2.54 11.75 5.83
N ASN A 51 2.53 12.74 6.72
CA ASN A 51 3.45 12.83 7.86
C ASN A 51 3.03 11.92 9.02
N THR A 52 1.77 11.48 9.05
CA THR A 52 1.23 10.60 10.08
C THR A 52 1.35 9.13 9.69
N ARG A 53 2.02 8.81 8.59
CA ARG A 53 2.10 7.46 8.06
C ARG A 53 3.48 7.09 7.57
N LYS A 54 3.82 5.80 7.64
CA LYS A 54 5.10 5.23 7.20
C LYS A 54 4.87 3.87 6.57
N ILE A 55 5.54 3.58 5.46
CA ILE A 55 5.58 2.23 4.88
C ILE A 55 6.60 1.40 5.65
N ILE A 56 6.24 0.18 6.06
CA ILE A 56 7.16 -0.73 6.75
C ILE A 56 7.81 -1.63 5.69
N SER A 57 9.14 -1.61 5.58
CA SER A 57 9.82 -2.50 4.62
C SER A 57 9.58 -3.96 4.98
N PHE A 58 9.09 -4.73 4.01
CA PHE A 58 8.85 -6.15 4.13
C PHE A 58 9.31 -6.84 2.84
N LYS A 59 10.09 -7.91 2.97
CA LYS A 59 10.67 -8.64 1.82
C LYS A 59 9.67 -9.62 1.22
N SER A 60 8.53 -9.12 0.75
CA SER A 60 7.55 -9.88 -0.03
C SER A 60 6.74 -8.95 -0.93
N SER A 61 6.43 -9.40 -2.14
CA SER A 61 5.50 -8.73 -3.07
C SER A 61 4.02 -8.99 -2.76
N ASN A 62 3.74 -9.89 -1.82
CA ASN A 62 2.39 -10.23 -1.37
C ASN A 62 1.99 -9.47 -0.11
N VAL A 63 2.85 -8.57 0.37
CA VAL A 63 2.64 -7.86 1.64
C VAL A 63 2.80 -6.35 1.44
N ALA A 64 1.67 -5.65 1.40
CA ALA A 64 1.63 -4.20 1.50
C ALA A 64 1.44 -3.80 2.97
N THR A 65 2.26 -2.85 3.44
CA THR A 65 2.24 -2.45 4.84
C THR A 65 2.12 -0.93 4.99
N ILE A 66 1.47 -0.52 6.07
CA ILE A 66 1.51 0.86 6.51
C ILE A 66 1.40 0.94 8.03
N GLU A 67 2.17 1.84 8.62
CA GLU A 67 2.03 2.28 9.99
C GLU A 67 1.42 3.67 10.01
N LEU A 68 0.42 3.88 10.86
CA LEU A 68 -0.18 5.17 11.17
C LEU A 68 0.14 5.57 12.61
N LYS A 69 0.45 6.85 12.81
CA LYS A 69 0.70 7.44 14.13
C LYS A 69 -0.13 8.70 14.31
N GLY A 70 -0.81 8.81 15.44
CA GLY A 70 -1.57 10.00 15.82
C GLY A 70 -1.93 10.00 17.30
N ASN A 71 -2.90 10.83 17.68
CA ASN A 71 -3.37 10.92 19.08
C ASN A 71 -4.06 9.61 19.55
N PHE A 72 -4.43 8.75 18.60
CA PHE A 72 -4.93 7.39 18.82
C PHE A 72 -3.81 6.37 19.05
N GLY A 73 -2.56 6.80 19.17
CA GLY A 73 -1.40 5.93 19.29
C GLY A 73 -0.87 5.49 17.92
N ARG A 74 -0.54 4.20 17.80
CA ARG A 74 0.11 3.61 16.63
C ARG A 74 -0.72 2.42 16.13
N ILE A 75 -0.99 2.40 14.83
CA ILE A 75 -1.69 1.30 14.17
C ILE A 75 -0.80 0.80 13.03
N SER A 76 -0.47 -0.47 13.04
CA SER A 76 0.26 -1.12 11.94
C SER A 76 -0.68 -2.06 11.19
N ILE A 77 -0.77 -1.87 9.88
CA ILE A 77 -1.65 -2.63 8.99
C ILE A 77 -0.76 -3.42 8.04
N PHE A 78 -1.03 -4.72 7.97
CA PHE A 78 -0.39 -5.66 7.06
C PHE A 78 -1.48 -6.25 6.16
N ASN A 79 -1.48 -5.89 4.89
CA ASN A 79 -2.31 -6.55 3.89
C ASN A 79 -1.50 -7.71 3.33
N VAL A 80 -1.91 -8.94 3.66
CA VAL A 80 -1.22 -10.18 3.25
C VAL A 80 -2.12 -10.90 2.27
N TYR A 81 -1.57 -11.22 1.10
CA TYR A 81 -2.15 -12.11 0.10
C TYR A 81 -1.58 -13.53 0.23
#